data_AF-A0A4Q3CA14-F1
#
_entry.id   AF-A0A4Q3CA14-F1
#
_cell.length_a   1.000
_cell.length_b   1.000
_cell.length_c   1.000
_cell.angle_alpha   90.00
_cell.angle_beta   90.00
_cell.angle_gamma   90.00
#
_symmetry.space_group_name_H-M   'P 1'
#
loop_
_entity.id
_entity.type
_entity.pdbx_description
1 polymer ?
#
loop_
_entity_poly.entity_id
_entity_poly.type
_entity_poly.pdbx_seq_one_letter_code
_entity_poly.pdbx_strand_id
1 'polypeptide(L)'
;MDFTYYAVAVFAVMLVGFGKGGMGDALGLLGVPILSFVMPAVQAAAILLPILIVMDMIALWSWRAHWNRATLLILLPGALIGLAIGWTTFAIVPDYVMRLLIGCVALSFTGRFFYNRYLAGNVQ
;
A
#
# COMPACT_ATOMS: atom_id res chain seq x y z
N MET A 1 -11.38 9.53 -20.72
CA MET A 1 -10.65 8.50 -19.96
C MET A 1 -9.57 7.97 -20.90
N ASP A 2 -8.39 8.59 -20.86
CA ASP A 2 -7.34 8.38 -21.86
C ASP A 2 -6.54 7.09 -21.63
N PHE A 3 -6.08 6.46 -22.71
CA PHE A 3 -5.29 5.23 -22.70
C PHE A 3 -4.06 5.28 -21.76
N THR A 4 -3.46 6.47 -21.63
CA THR A 4 -2.33 6.75 -20.72
C THR A 4 -2.68 6.50 -19.26
N TYR A 5 -3.91 6.79 -18.82
CA TYR A 5 -4.35 6.57 -17.44
C TYR A 5 -4.34 5.08 -17.08
N TYR A 6 -4.89 4.25 -17.97
CA TYR A 6 -4.92 2.81 -17.79
C TYR A 6 -3.51 2.19 -17.81
N ALA A 7 -2.64 2.66 -18.71
CA ALA A 7 -1.26 2.18 -18.78
C ALA A 7 -0.47 2.47 -17.48
N VAL A 8 -0.57 3.69 -16.95
CA VAL A 8 0.09 4.05 -15.68
C VAL A 8 -0.51 3.31 -14.49
N ALA A 9 -1.83 3.14 -14.45
CA ALA A 9 -2.49 2.37 -13.40
C ALA A 9 -2.03 0.91 -13.39
N VAL A 10 -1.99 0.25 -14.56
CA VAL A 10 -1.52 -1.14 -14.68
C VAL A 10 -0.06 -1.26 -14.24
N PHE A 11 0.81 -0.36 -14.67
CA PHE A 11 2.22 -0.38 -14.27
C PHE A 11 2.40 -0.18 -12.76
N ALA A 12 1.69 0.78 -12.17
CA ALA A 12 1.73 1.03 -10.74
C ALA A 12 1.16 -0.13 -9.91
N VAL A 13 0.06 -0.75 -10.36
CA VAL A 13 -0.51 -1.95 -9.74
C VAL A 13 0.49 -3.10 -9.76
N MET A 14 1.21 -3.30 -10.87
CA MET A 14 2.27 -4.31 -10.94
C MET A 14 3.38 -4.03 -9.92
N LEU A 15 3.86 -2.78 -9.82
CA LEU A 15 4.89 -2.40 -8.84
C LEU A 15 4.43 -2.62 -7.39
N VAL A 16 3.19 -2.25 -7.06
CA VAL A 16 2.60 -2.47 -5.74
C VAL A 16 2.45 -3.98 -5.46
N GLY A 17 2.06 -4.77 -6.46
CA GLY A 17 1.97 -6.23 -6.36
C GLY A 17 3.33 -6.88 -6.08
N PHE A 18 4.39 -6.41 -6.75
CA PHE A 18 5.76 -6.86 -6.46
C PHE A 18 6.20 -6.53 -5.02
N GLY A 19 5.81 -5.37 -4.51
CA GLY A 19 6.07 -4.98 -3.12
C GLY A 19 5.38 -5.90 -2.11
N LYS A 20 4.09 -6.20 -2.33
CA LYS A 20 3.33 -7.13 -1.47
C LYS A 20 3.80 -8.59 -1.57
N GLY A 21 4.33 -9.00 -2.72
CA GLY A 21 4.82 -10.35 -2.99
C GLY A 21 6.20 -10.70 -2.39
N GLY A 22 6.84 -9.77 -1.67
CA GLY A 22 8.09 -10.02 -0.94
C GLY A 22 9.38 -9.83 -1.75
N MET A 23 9.30 -9.42 -3.03
CA MET A 23 10.48 -9.22 -3.89
C MET A 23 11.01 -7.77 -3.92
N GLY A 24 10.45 -6.84 -3.15
CA GLY A 24 11.01 -5.48 -3.07
C GLY A 24 10.17 -4.52 -2.25
N ASP A 25 10.49 -4.39 -0.96
CA ASP A 25 9.89 -3.39 -0.06
C ASP A 25 10.01 -1.96 -0.64
N ALA A 26 11.13 -1.65 -1.29
CA ALA A 26 11.37 -0.38 -1.96
C ALA A 26 10.45 -0.13 -3.18
N LEU A 27 10.06 -1.16 -3.93
CA LEU A 27 9.20 -1.01 -5.12
C LEU A 27 7.75 -0.74 -4.72
N GLY A 28 7.27 -1.36 -3.63
CA GLY A 28 5.95 -1.09 -3.07
C GLY A 28 5.80 0.33 -2.53
N LEU A 29 6.85 0.86 -1.89
CA LEU A 29 6.88 2.23 -1.36
C LEU A 29 6.86 3.31 -2.45
N LEU A 30 7.38 3.02 -3.65
CA LEU A 30 7.35 3.94 -4.79
C LEU A 30 5.99 3.95 -5.53
N GLY A 31 5.17 2.92 -5.38
CA GLY A 31 3.88 2.81 -6.08
C GLY A 31 2.88 3.90 -5.70
N VAL A 32 2.77 4.25 -4.41
CA VAL A 32 1.82 5.27 -3.93
C VAL A 32 2.20 6.70 -4.36
N PRO A 33 3.48 7.14 -4.27
CA PRO A 33 3.92 8.43 -4.82
C PRO A 33 3.75 8.53 -6.33
N ILE A 34 4.00 7.46 -7.09
CA ILE A 34 3.84 7.48 -8.56
C ILE A 34 2.35 7.61 -8.93
N LEU A 35 1.46 6.92 -8.22
CA LEU A 35 0.01 7.03 -8.45
C LEU A 35 -0.55 8.40 -8.06
N SER A 36 0.01 9.05 -7.04
CA SER A 36 -0.48 10.36 -6.58
C SER A 36 -0.22 11.50 -7.58
N PHE A 37 0.73 11.34 -8.50
CA PHE A 37 0.95 12.28 -9.60
C PHE A 37 -0.20 12.29 -10.63
N VAL A 38 -0.94 11.19 -10.75
CA VAL A 38 -1.97 11.02 -11.79
C VAL A 38 -3.39 11.03 -11.22
N MET A 39 -3.58 10.62 -9.96
CA MET A 39 -4.89 10.62 -9.32
C MET A 39 -4.80 10.82 -7.81
N PRO A 40 -5.89 11.27 -7.14
CA PRO A 40 -5.95 11.31 -5.69
C PRO A 40 -5.67 9.94 -5.08
N ALA A 41 -4.81 9.88 -4.05
CA ALA A 41 -4.39 8.63 -3.43
C ALA A 41 -5.56 7.79 -2.87
N VAL A 42 -6.64 8.45 -2.41
CA VAL A 42 -7.88 7.78 -1.98
C VAL A 42 -8.51 6.99 -3.14
N GLN A 43 -8.58 7.59 -4.32
CA GLN A 43 -9.14 6.96 -5.52
C GLN A 43 -8.25 5.83 -6.02
N ALA A 44 -6.92 6.01 -5.96
CA ALA A 44 -5.97 4.94 -6.26
C ALA A 44 -6.15 3.75 -5.32
N ALA A 45 -6.29 3.98 -4.01
CA ALA A 45 -6.52 2.94 -3.02
C ALA A 45 -7.84 2.19 -3.26
N ALA A 46 -8.91 2.89 -3.68
CA ALA A 46 -10.19 2.28 -4.01
C ALA A 46 -10.09 1.29 -5.20
N ILE A 47 -9.31 1.63 -6.22
CA ILE A 47 -9.06 0.74 -7.38
C ILE A 47 -8.14 -0.42 -6.99
N LEU A 48 -7.13 -0.15 -6.15
CA LEU A 48 -6.18 -1.17 -5.68
C LEU A 48 -6.81 -2.19 -4.74
N LEU A 49 -7.75 -1.79 -3.87
CA LEU A 49 -8.41 -2.65 -2.88
C LEU A 49 -8.88 -4.01 -3.44
N PRO A 50 -9.73 -4.08 -4.48
CA PRO A 50 -10.17 -5.37 -5.03
C PRO A 50 -9.01 -6.20 -5.59
N ILE A 51 -8.02 -5.54 -6.19
CA ILE A 51 -6.83 -6.20 -6.74
C ILE A 51 -5.98 -6.79 -5.61
N LEU A 52 -5.79 -6.04 -4.53
CA LEU A 52 -5.04 -6.46 -3.34
C LEU A 52 -5.72 -7.63 -2.64
N ILE A 53 -7.05 -7.68 -2.61
CA ILE A 53 -7.81 -8.81 -2.06
C ILE A 53 -7.56 -10.08 -2.90
N VAL A 54 -7.59 -9.97 -4.23
CA VAL A 54 -7.27 -11.09 -5.12
C VAL A 54 -5.84 -11.57 -4.94
N MET A 55 -4.88 -10.65 -4.79
CA MET A 55 -3.48 -10.98 -4.50
C MET A 55 -3.34 -11.74 -3.16
N ASP A 56 -4.03 -11.30 -2.11
CA ASP A 56 -4.01 -11.97 -0.81
C ASP A 56 -4.61 -13.39 -0.89
N MET A 57 -5.69 -13.57 -1.66
CA MET A 57 -6.27 -14.91 -1.90
C MET A 57 -5.29 -15.84 -2.61
N ILE A 58 -4.60 -15.35 -3.64
CA ILE A 58 -3.59 -16.15 -4.36
C ILE A 58 -2.39 -16.46 -3.45
N ALA A 59 -1.94 -15.49 -2.64
CA ALA A 59 -0.86 -15.70 -1.69
C ALA A 59 -1.20 -16.78 -0.65
N LEU A 60 -2.41 -16.72 -0.08
CA LEU A 60 -2.91 -17.73 0.87
C LEU A 60 -3.04 -19.10 0.19
N TRP A 61 -3.52 -19.15 -1.06
CA TRP A 61 -3.64 -20.39 -1.81
C TRP A 61 -2.27 -21.03 -2.06
N SER A 62 -1.29 -20.24 -2.50
CA SER A 62 0.07 -20.70 -2.77
C SER A 62 0.73 -21.24 -1.50
N TRP A 63 0.50 -20.57 -0.36
CA TRP A 63 1.14 -20.93 0.91
C TRP A 63 0.38 -21.96 1.75
N ARG A 64 -0.71 -22.55 1.22
CA ARG A 64 -1.56 -23.52 1.93
C ARG A 64 -0.83 -24.76 2.44
N ALA A 65 0.29 -25.13 1.82
CA ALA A 65 1.03 -26.36 2.14
C ALA A 65 1.92 -26.26 3.38
N HIS A 66 2.32 -25.05 3.80
CA HIS A 66 3.23 -24.80 4.93
C HIS A 66 2.56 -24.05 6.08
N TRP A 67 1.23 -24.12 6.19
CA TRP A 67 0.50 -23.26 7.12
C TRP A 67 0.72 -23.69 8.59
N ASN A 68 0.92 -22.70 9.48
CA ASN A 68 0.87 -22.92 10.92
C ASN A 68 -0.38 -22.24 11.49
N ARG A 69 -1.37 -23.06 11.90
CA ARG A 69 -2.66 -22.61 12.44
C ARG A 69 -2.49 -21.70 13.65
N ALA A 70 -1.53 -22.01 14.51
CA ALA A 70 -1.33 -21.29 15.76
C ALA A 70 -0.86 -19.86 15.48
N THR A 71 0.12 -19.68 14.58
CA THR A 71 0.60 -18.35 14.19
C THR A 71 -0.48 -17.55 13.51
N LEU A 72 -1.26 -18.15 12.61
CA LEU A 72 -2.36 -17.48 11.92
C LEU A 72 -3.42 -16.98 12.92
N LEU A 73 -3.84 -17.82 13.86
CA LEU A 73 -4.84 -17.48 14.88
C LEU A 73 -4.39 -16.38 15.85
N ILE A 74 -3.07 -16.23 16.07
CA ILE A 74 -2.52 -15.14 16.88
C ILE A 74 -2.48 -13.83 16.08
N LEU A 75 -2.15 -13.89 14.79
CA LEU A 75 -2.05 -12.70 13.93
C LEU A 75 -3.41 -12.13 13.53
N LEU A 76 -4.39 -13.01 13.31
CA LEU A 76 -5.73 -12.66 12.82
C LEU A 76 -6.48 -11.66 13.72
N PRO A 77 -6.54 -11.79 15.06
CA PRO A 77 -7.20 -10.80 15.91
C PRO A 77 -6.50 -9.43 15.86
N GLY A 78 -5.17 -9.39 15.83
CA GLY A 78 -4.42 -8.15 15.68
C GLY A 78 -4.68 -7.47 14.34
N ALA A 79 -4.71 -8.25 13.25
CA ALA A 79 -5.04 -7.77 11.92
C ALA A 79 -6.48 -7.26 11.82
N LEU A 80 -7.45 -7.96 12.41
CA LEU A 80 -8.86 -7.54 12.44
C LEU A 80 -9.04 -6.25 13.24
N ILE A 81 -8.40 -6.12 14.40
CA ILE A 81 -8.46 -4.89 15.20
C ILE A 81 -7.84 -3.73 14.43
N GLY A 82 -6.66 -3.92 13.83
CA GLY A 82 -6.03 -2.89 13.00
C GLY A 82 -6.88 -2.49 11.80
N LEU A 83 -7.48 -3.45 11.11
CA LEU A 83 -8.38 -3.20 9.98
C LEU A 83 -9.64 -2.46 10.43
N ALA A 84 -10.23 -2.84 11.56
CA ALA A 84 -11.41 -2.17 12.11
C ALA A 84 -11.11 -0.72 12.50
N ILE A 85 -9.96 -0.46 13.13
CA ILE A 85 -9.52 0.91 13.47
C ILE A 85 -9.28 1.73 12.18
N GLY A 86 -8.62 1.15 11.18
CA GLY A 86 -8.39 1.81 9.90
C GLY A 86 -9.69 2.13 9.16
N TRP A 87 -10.61 1.18 9.10
CA TRP A 87 -11.91 1.33 8.45
C TRP A 87 -12.80 2.35 9.17
N THR A 88 -12.87 2.29 10.50
CA THR A 88 -13.66 3.27 11.29
C THR A 88 -13.09 4.67 11.16
N THR A 89 -11.77 4.84 11.18
CA THR A 89 -11.13 6.13 10.89
C THR A 89 -11.51 6.64 9.51
N PHE A 90 -11.48 5.77 8.49
CA PHE A 90 -11.87 6.14 7.14
C PHE A 90 -13.36 6.48 7.01
N ALA A 91 -14.24 5.82 7.76
CA ALA A 91 -15.68 6.03 7.72
C ALA A 91 -16.14 7.30 8.45
N ILE A 92 -15.42 7.71 9.50
CA ILE A 92 -15.79 8.86 10.34
C ILE A 92 -15.16 10.16 9.82
N VAL A 93 -13.99 10.07 9.18
CA VAL A 93 -13.21 11.24 8.76
C VAL A 93 -13.70 11.75 7.39
N PRO A 94 -14.01 13.06 7.25
CA PRO A 94 -14.41 13.65 5.97
C PRO A 94 -13.32 13.55 4.90
N ASP A 95 -13.72 13.44 3.63
CA ASP A 95 -12.81 13.28 2.48
C ASP A 95 -11.68 14.32 2.42
N TYR A 96 -11.96 15.58 2.79
CA TYR A 96 -10.96 16.65 2.76
C TYR A 96 -9.86 16.44 3.81
N VAL A 97 -10.21 15.95 5.00
CA VAL A 97 -9.25 15.63 6.06
C VAL A 97 -8.43 14.41 5.65
N MET A 98 -9.07 13.40 5.05
CA MET A 98 -8.38 12.19 4.62
C MET A 98 -7.38 12.48 3.49
N ARG A 99 -7.74 13.36 2.56
CA ARG A 99 -6.83 13.85 1.52
C ARG A 99 -5.65 14.62 2.11
N LEU A 100 -5.87 15.43 3.14
CA LEU A 100 -4.81 16.16 3.84
C LEU A 100 -3.89 15.20 4.60
N LEU A 101 -4.44 14.22 5.32
CA LEU A 101 -3.67 13.18 6.02
C LEU A 101 -2.77 12.40 5.07
N ILE A 102 -3.30 11.93 3.95
CA ILE A 102 -2.51 11.17 2.97
C ILE A 102 -1.44 12.07 2.33
N GLY A 103 -1.75 13.34 2.08
CA GLY A 103 -0.77 14.34 1.64
C GLY A 103 0.35 14.53 2.65
N CYS A 104 0.03 14.67 3.94
CA CYS A 104 1.01 14.76 5.03
C CYS A 104 1.87 13.50 5.10
N VAL A 105 1.29 12.30 5.01
CA VAL A 105 2.04 11.03 5.01
C VAL A 105 2.98 10.96 3.80
N ALA A 106 2.52 11.35 2.60
CA ALA A 106 3.36 11.40 1.41
C ALA A 106 4.53 12.39 1.56
N LEU A 107 4.28 13.56 2.15
CA LEU A 107 5.33 14.53 2.50
C LEU A 107 6.31 13.97 3.54
N SER A 108 5.82 13.27 4.58
CA SER A 108 6.67 12.62 5.59
C SER A 108 7.55 11.54 4.96
N PHE A 109 7.01 10.72 4.06
CA PHE A 109 7.79 9.73 3.31
C PHE A 109 8.84 10.38 2.43
N THR A 110 8.49 11.47 1.73
CA THR A 110 9.42 12.23 0.88
C THR A 110 10.53 12.84 1.73
N GLY A 111 10.18 13.43 2.88
CA GLY A 111 11.13 13.99 3.84
C GLY A 111 12.05 12.90 4.41
N ARG A 112 11.52 11.74 4.79
CA ARG A 112 12.30 10.59 5.25
C ARG A 112 13.22 10.06 4.15
N PHE A 113 12.75 9.98 2.90
CA PHE A 113 13.56 9.58 1.76
C PHE A 113 14.71 10.56 1.54
N PHE A 114 14.44 11.86 1.57
CA PHE A 114 15.46 12.89 1.40
C PHE A 114 16.46 12.89 2.58
N TYR A 115 15.97 12.75 3.80
CA TYR A 115 16.81 12.61 5.00
C TYR A 115 17.69 11.36 4.92
N ASN A 116 17.15 10.22 4.49
CA ASN A 116 17.94 9.02 4.29
C ASN A 116 18.92 9.17 3.12
N ARG A 117 18.55 9.87 2.04
CA ARG A 117 19.40 10.12 0.87
C ARG A 117 20.57 11.08 1.16
N TYR A 118 20.35 12.08 2.03
CA TYR A 118 21.34 13.13 2.33
C TYR A 118 22.11 12.92 3.64
N LEU A 119 21.53 12.29 4.68
CA LEU A 119 22.24 11.97 5.91
C LEU A 119 22.78 10.54 5.98
N ALA A 120 22.19 9.56 5.27
CA ALA A 120 22.83 8.26 5.09
C ALA A 120 23.82 8.34 3.92
N GLY A 121 24.89 9.12 4.11
CA GLY A 121 26.13 9.00 3.35
C GLY A 121 26.89 7.69 3.66
N ASN A 122 26.17 6.58 3.83
CA ASN A 122 26.70 5.23 4.00
C ASN A 122 25.57 4.21 3.90
N VAL A 123 25.38 3.67 2.69
CA VAL A 123 25.28 2.21 2.53
C VAL A 123 25.77 1.89 1.13
N GLN A 124 26.88 1.15 1.12
CA GLN A 124 27.41 0.38 -0.01
C GLN A 124 26.35 -0.61 -0.51
#